data_AF-A0A0A9XML2-F1
#
_entry.id   AF-A0A0A9XML2-F1
#
_cell.length_a   1.000
_cell.length_b   1.000
_cell.length_c   1.000
_cell.angle_alpha   90.00
_cell.angle_beta   90.00
_cell.angle_gamma   90.00
#
_symmetry.space_group_name_H-M   'P 1'
#
loop_
_entity.id
_entity.type
_entity.pdbx_description
1 polymer ?
#
loop_
_entity_poly.entity_id
_entity_poly.type
_entity_poly.pdbx_seq_one_letter_code
_entity_poly.pdbx_strand_id
1 'polypeptide(L)'
;MSAGDIDDESGEVIGYSFPSDIWSLGCVAMEMITNKPPFSHLSGVKGPAGLTRYITSLHDIPDLSPLFGCKPCLIEFVSACLHPDPLSRSTAKELLHLSVFSEGNDEVTNSAL
;
A
#
# COMPACT_ATOMS: atom_id res chain seq x y z
N MET A 1 -1.12 1.46 18.38
CA MET A 1 0.02 0.61 18.78
C MET A 1 1.20 1.12 17.97
N SER A 2 2.23 1.68 18.62
CA SER A 2 3.44 2.20 17.94
C SER A 2 4.48 1.09 17.83
N ALA A 3 5.22 1.05 16.73
CA ALA A 3 6.35 0.16 16.54
C ALA A 3 7.63 0.94 16.87
N GLY A 4 8.16 0.72 18.07
CA GLY A 4 9.49 1.18 18.46
C GLY A 4 9.51 2.51 19.21
N ASP A 5 9.60 2.42 20.53
CA ASP A 5 10.25 3.46 21.33
C ASP A 5 11.77 3.20 21.21
N ILE A 6 12.46 3.96 20.37
CA ILE A 6 13.93 4.05 20.39
C ILE A 6 14.25 5.53 20.51
N ASP A 7 14.58 5.93 21.73
CA ASP A 7 15.17 7.23 22.04
C ASP A 7 16.61 7.21 21.52
N ASP A 8 16.90 7.99 20.47
CA ASP A 8 18.26 8.40 20.22
C ASP A 8 18.68 9.44 21.28
N GLU A 9 19.95 9.50 21.65
CA GLU A 9 20.47 10.48 22.61
C GLU A 9 20.37 11.95 22.13
N SER A 10 19.73 12.21 20.99
CA SER A 10 19.41 13.55 20.45
C SER A 10 17.92 13.93 20.51
N GLY A 11 17.03 13.04 20.98
CA GLY A 11 15.62 13.30 21.15
C GLY A 11 14.79 13.37 19.86
N GLU A 12 15.30 12.85 18.73
CA GLU A 12 14.50 12.70 17.52
C GLU A 12 13.87 11.31 17.45
N VAL A 13 12.54 11.26 17.54
CA VAL A 13 11.77 10.03 17.31
C VAL A 13 11.89 9.67 15.82
N ILE A 14 12.65 8.63 15.49
CA ILE A 14 12.62 8.03 14.15
C ILE A 14 11.24 7.41 13.96
N GLY A 15 10.36 8.15 13.27
CA GLY A 15 8.94 7.87 13.08
C GLY A 15 8.63 6.68 12.17
N TYR A 16 9.25 5.54 12.44
CA TYR A 16 8.78 4.26 11.90
C TYR A 16 7.49 3.87 12.61
N SER A 17 6.48 3.49 11.84
CA SER A 17 5.18 3.13 12.39
C SER A 17 4.54 2.04 11.55
N PHE A 18 3.72 1.18 12.15
CA PHE A 18 3.02 0.12 11.40
C PHE A 18 2.26 0.65 10.16
N PRO A 19 1.59 1.83 10.19
CA PRO A 19 1.02 2.42 8.99
C PRO A 19 2.03 2.67 7.85
N SER A 20 3.29 2.99 8.16
CA SER A 20 4.35 3.18 7.15
C SER A 20 4.70 1.87 6.42
N ASP A 21 4.65 0.72 7.11
CA ASP A 21 4.80 -0.59 6.46
C ASP A 21 3.67 -0.88 5.50
N ILE A 22 2.44 -0.55 5.91
CA ILE A 22 1.25 -0.74 5.07
C ILE A 22 1.33 0.09 3.80
N TRP A 23 1.81 1.34 3.89
CA TRP A 23 2.05 2.16 2.71
C TRP A 23 3.08 1.51 1.76
N SER A 24 4.20 1.05 2.32
CA SER A 24 5.24 0.37 1.54
C SER A 24 4.71 -0.90 0.86
N LEU A 25 3.86 -1.67 1.55
CA LEU A 25 3.17 -2.83 0.99
C LEU A 25 2.27 -2.45 -0.19
N GLY A 26 1.50 -1.36 -0.07
CA GLY A 26 0.69 -0.84 -1.16
C GLY A 26 1.50 -0.45 -2.39
N CYS A 27 2.67 0.17 -2.20
CA CYS A 27 3.60 0.48 -3.29
C CYS A 27 4.12 -0.79 -3.98
N VAL A 28 4.56 -1.80 -3.22
CA VAL A 28 5.05 -3.08 -3.76
C VAL A 28 3.93 -3.81 -4.51
N ALA A 29 2.70 -3.81 -3.99
CA ALA A 29 1.57 -4.42 -4.65
C ALA A 29 1.24 -3.73 -5.99
N MET A 30 1.18 -2.40 -6.00
CA MET A 30 0.99 -1.63 -7.24
C MET A 30 2.10 -1.92 -8.26
N GLU A 31 3.36 -2.01 -7.81
CA GLU A 31 4.49 -2.32 -8.67
C GLU A 31 4.40 -3.73 -9.27
N MET A 32 4.04 -4.74 -8.47
CA MET A 32 3.85 -6.11 -8.96
C MET A 32 2.71 -6.23 -9.98
N ILE A 33 1.60 -5.53 -9.75
CA ILE A 33 0.45 -5.57 -10.65
C ILE A 33 0.77 -4.88 -11.99
N THR A 34 1.45 -3.74 -11.93
CA THR A 34 1.70 -2.90 -13.11
C THR A 34 3.01 -3.22 -13.83
N ASN A 35 3.91 -3.97 -13.19
CA ASN A 35 5.31 -4.16 -13.59
C ASN A 35 6.05 -2.84 -13.87
N LYS A 36 5.70 -1.79 -13.13
CA LYS A 36 6.27 -0.44 -13.26
C LYS A 36 6.47 0.15 -11.86
N PRO A 37 7.45 1.06 -11.69
CA PRO A 37 7.62 1.77 -10.43
C PRO A 37 6.31 2.42 -9.97
N PRO A 38 6.04 2.46 -8.66
CA PRO A 38 4.81 3.08 -8.14
C PRO A 38 4.72 4.54 -8.59
N PHE A 39 3.51 4.95 -9.00
CA PHE A 39 3.21 6.31 -9.48
C PHE A 39 3.93 6.76 -10.76
N SER A 40 4.56 5.86 -11.53
CA SER A 40 5.29 6.23 -12.76
C SER A 40 4.40 6.82 -13.87
N HIS A 41 3.08 6.72 -13.74
CA HIS A 41 2.10 7.27 -14.67
C HIS A 41 1.90 8.79 -14.49
N LEU A 42 2.34 9.35 -13.36
CA LEU A 42 2.22 10.77 -13.06
C LEU A 42 3.37 11.56 -13.71
N SER A 43 3.10 12.20 -14.85
CA SER A 43 4.11 12.93 -15.63
C SER A 43 4.79 14.09 -14.88
N GLY A 44 4.13 14.65 -13.86
CA GLY A 44 4.63 15.75 -13.03
C GLY A 44 5.46 15.33 -11.81
N VAL A 45 5.49 14.04 -11.46
CA VAL A 45 6.17 13.52 -10.27
C VAL A 45 7.51 12.93 -10.70
N LYS A 46 8.61 13.58 -10.33
CA LYS A 46 9.96 13.17 -10.74
C LYS A 46 10.92 13.10 -9.56
N GLY A 47 11.65 11.99 -9.49
CA GLY A 47 12.66 11.74 -8.48
C GLY A 47 12.09 11.67 -7.05
N PRO A 48 12.96 11.42 -6.06
CA PRO A 48 12.54 11.26 -4.66
C PRO A 48 11.81 12.49 -4.10
N ALA A 49 12.34 13.70 -4.34
CA ALA A 49 11.74 14.92 -3.82
C ALA A 49 10.35 15.23 -4.41
N GLY A 50 10.15 14.98 -5.70
CA GLY A 50 8.85 15.13 -6.34
C GLY A 50 7.83 14.13 -5.80
N LEU A 51 8.27 12.89 -5.57
CA LEU A 51 7.42 11.85 -4.99
C LEU A 51 7.03 12.16 -3.54
N THR A 52 7.99 12.58 -2.70
CA THR A 52 7.70 13.02 -1.32
C THR A 52 6.71 14.18 -1.32
N ARG A 53 6.90 15.17 -2.19
CA ARG A 53 5.96 16.30 -2.30
C ARG A 53 4.56 15.85 -2.72
N TYR A 54 4.47 14.94 -3.70
CA TYR A 54 3.18 14.39 -4.12
C TYR A 54 2.48 13.70 -2.96
N ILE A 55 3.13 12.73 -2.33
CA ILE A 55 2.56 11.92 -1.24
C ILE A 55 2.14 12.80 -0.05
N THR A 56 2.99 13.74 0.36
CA THR A 56 2.70 14.62 1.51
C THR A 56 1.61 15.66 1.23
N SER A 57 1.25 15.87 -0.04
CA SER A 57 0.17 16.77 -0.46
C SER A 57 -1.17 16.07 -0.71
N LEU A 58 -1.24 14.74 -0.59
CA LEU A 58 -2.47 13.98 -0.81
C LEU A 58 -3.48 14.24 0.32
N HIS A 59 -4.73 14.52 -0.09
CA HIS A 59 -5.88 14.59 0.82
C HIS A 59 -6.84 13.41 0.64
N ASP A 60 -6.66 12.63 -0.43
CA ASP A 60 -7.46 11.46 -0.78
C ASP A 60 -6.53 10.39 -1.38
N ILE A 61 -7.05 9.18 -1.56
CA ILE A 61 -6.35 8.04 -2.15
C ILE A 61 -5.68 8.47 -3.48
N PRO A 62 -4.41 8.11 -3.71
CA PRO A 62 -3.70 8.50 -4.92
C PRO A 62 -4.36 7.92 -6.18
N ASP A 63 -3.98 8.42 -7.34
CA ASP A 63 -4.50 7.93 -8.62
C ASP A 63 -4.17 6.44 -8.82
N LEU A 64 -5.21 5.60 -8.79
CA LEU A 64 -5.13 4.15 -9.01
C LEU A 64 -5.56 3.75 -10.43
N SER A 65 -5.69 4.70 -11.37
CA SER A 65 -6.07 4.44 -12.75
C SER A 65 -5.26 3.34 -13.46
N PRO A 66 -3.96 3.11 -13.17
CA PRO A 66 -3.23 1.97 -13.74
C PRO A 66 -3.80 0.59 -13.37
N LEU A 67 -4.59 0.52 -12.29
CA LEU A 67 -5.16 -0.72 -11.77
C LEU A 67 -6.59 -0.98 -12.25
N PHE A 68 -7.25 -0.05 -12.93
CA PHE A 68 -8.68 -0.16 -13.30
C PHE A 68 -9.00 -1.31 -14.27
N GLY A 69 -7.98 -1.90 -14.92
CA GLY A 69 -8.12 -3.11 -15.73
C GLY A 69 -7.96 -4.42 -14.96
N CYS A 70 -7.65 -4.36 -13.67
CA CYS A 70 -7.37 -5.52 -12.82
C CYS A 70 -8.63 -5.98 -12.07
N LYS A 71 -8.52 -7.13 -11.37
CA LYS A 71 -9.59 -7.62 -10.49
C LYS A 71 -9.93 -6.55 -9.43
N PRO A 72 -11.21 -6.25 -9.16
CA PRO A 72 -11.61 -5.23 -8.19
C PRO A 72 -10.99 -5.43 -6.79
N CYS A 73 -10.78 -6.68 -6.37
CA CYS A 73 -10.12 -7.02 -5.11
C CYS A 73 -8.70 -6.46 -4.98
N LEU A 74 -7.97 -6.34 -6.09
CA LEU A 74 -6.62 -5.77 -6.11
C LEU A 74 -6.66 -4.25 -5.95
N ILE A 75 -7.64 -3.59 -6.56
CA ILE A 75 -7.84 -2.14 -6.44
C ILE A 75 -8.25 -1.81 -4.99
N GLU A 76 -9.18 -2.59 -4.42
CA GLU A 76 -9.60 -2.50 -3.03
C GLU A 76 -8.40 -2.64 -2.07
N PHE A 77 -7.57 -3.67 -2.26
CA PHE A 77 -6.38 -3.91 -1.45
C PHE A 77 -5.37 -2.77 -1.53
N VAL A 78 -5.03 -2.30 -2.74
CA VAL A 78 -4.07 -1.19 -2.91
C VAL A 78 -4.63 0.12 -2.35
N SER A 79 -5.92 0.38 -2.54
CA SER A 79 -6.61 1.55 -1.97
C SER A 79 -6.54 1.58 -0.45
N ALA A 80 -6.83 0.45 0.21
CA ALA A 80 -6.74 0.31 1.65
C ALA A 80 -5.31 0.55 2.19
N CYS A 81 -4.29 0.15 1.42
CA CYS A 81 -2.89 0.37 1.77
C CYS A 81 -2.44 1.83 1.58
N LEU A 82 -2.89 2.49 0.51
CA LEU A 82 -2.43 3.82 0.09
C LEU A 82 -3.33 4.96 0.58
N HIS A 83 -4.07 4.74 1.68
CA HIS A 83 -4.79 5.83 2.34
C HIS A 83 -3.78 6.87 2.89
N PRO A 84 -3.90 8.17 2.55
CA PRO A 84 -2.91 9.18 2.96
C PRO A 84 -2.85 9.38 4.47
N ASP A 85 -4.01 9.45 5.13
CA ASP A 85 -4.10 9.51 6.58
C ASP A 85 -3.68 8.17 7.22
N PRO A 86 -2.59 8.12 8.01
CA PRO A 86 -2.14 6.90 8.68
C PRO A 86 -3.14 6.31 9.67
N LEU A 87 -4.04 7.11 10.25
CA LEU A 87 -5.04 6.64 11.20
C LEU A 87 -6.22 5.95 10.51
N SER A 88 -6.51 6.36 9.28
CA SER A 88 -7.55 5.76 8.44
C SER A 88 -7.02 4.63 7.54
N ARG A 89 -5.70 4.45 7.48
CA ARG A 89 -5.05 3.37 6.72
C ARG A 89 -5.29 2.02 7.41
N SER A 90 -5.70 1.01 6.64
CA SER A 90 -5.97 -0.32 7.18
C SER A 90 -4.73 -0.92 7.83
N THR A 91 -4.93 -1.63 8.93
CA THR A 91 -3.89 -2.45 9.57
C THR A 91 -3.67 -3.74 8.80
N ALA A 92 -2.50 -4.39 9.01
CA ALA A 92 -2.22 -5.70 8.42
C ALA A 92 -3.32 -6.74 8.74
N LYS A 93 -3.87 -6.69 9.97
CA LYS A 93 -4.95 -7.59 10.38
C LYS A 93 -6.24 -7.35 9.59
N GLU A 94 -6.61 -6.09 9.35
CA GLU A 94 -7.79 -5.75 8.56
C GLU A 94 -7.60 -6.12 7.09
N LEU A 95 -6.40 -5.89 6.53
CA LEU A 95 -6.09 -6.25 5.15
C LEU A 95 -6.30 -7.75 4.86
N LEU A 96 -6.00 -8.63 5.82
CA LEU A 96 -6.21 -10.08 5.68
C LEU A 96 -7.68 -10.49 5.53
N HIS A 97 -8.62 -9.62 5.87
CA HIS A 97 -10.05 -9.85 5.69
C HIS A 97 -10.58 -9.37 4.32
N LEU A 98 -9.75 -8.74 3.50
CA LEU A 98 -10.13 -8.29 2.16
C LEU A 98 -10.27 -9.45 1.18
N SER A 99 -11.04 -9.19 0.12
CA SER A 99 -11.41 -10.19 -0.89
C SER A 99 -10.23 -10.81 -1.63
N VAL A 100 -9.08 -10.13 -1.68
CA VAL A 100 -7.83 -10.67 -2.28
C VAL A 100 -7.28 -11.88 -1.51
N PHE A 101 -7.63 -12.01 -0.21
CA PHE A 101 -7.21 -13.13 0.64
C PHE A 101 -8.36 -14.08 0.99
N SER A 102 -9.59 -13.80 0.52
CA SER A 102 -10.76 -14.63 0.85
C SER A 102 -10.89 -15.90 0.00
N GLU A 103 -10.05 -16.10 -1.02
CA GLU A 103 -10.13 -17.27 -1.91
C GLU A 103 -8.86 -18.12 -1.85
N GLY A 104 -9.01 -19.28 -1.21
CA GLY A 104 -8.00 -20.33 -1.12
C GLY A 104 -8.59 -21.70 -0.84
N ASN A 105 -9.80 -22.01 -1.36
CA ASN A 105 -10.38 -23.34 -1.16
C ASN A 105 -10.92 -24.07 -2.41
N ASP A 106 -10.88 -23.51 -3.63
CA ASP A 106 -11.63 -24.12 -4.75
C ASP A 106 -10.85 -24.53 -6.02
N GLU A 107 -9.52 -24.48 -6.10
CA GLU A 107 -8.81 -24.92 -7.33
C GLU A 107 -7.63 -25.90 -7.18
N VAL A 108 -7.40 -26.50 -6.00
CA VAL A 108 -6.34 -27.53 -5.84
C VAL A 108 -6.86 -28.97 -5.80
N THR A 109 -8.19 -29.22 -5.76
CA THR A 109 -8.74 -30.59 -5.58
C THR A 109 -9.19 -31.34 -6.84
N ASN A 110 -9.19 -30.74 -8.04
CA ASN A 110 -9.74 -31.43 -9.24
C ASN A 110 -8.73 -31.70 -10.38
N SER A 111 -7.42 -31.67 -10.13
CA SER A 111 -6.42 -32.09 -11.12
C SER A 111 -5.66 -33.37 -10.74
N ALA A 112 -6.20 -34.17 -9.83
CA ALA A 112 -5.56 -35.41 -9.37
C ALA A 112 -6.50 -36.65 -9.38
N LEU A 113 -7.51 -36.68 -10.26
CA LEU A 113 -8.22 -37.92 -10.63
C LEU A 113 -8.48 -37.96 -12.14
#